data_AF-A0A167JP85-F1
#
_entry.id   AF-A0A167JP85-F1
#
_cell.length_a   1.000
_cell.length_b   1.000
_cell.length_c   1.000
_cell.angle_alpha   90.00
_cell.angle_beta   90.00
_cell.angle_gamma   90.00
#
_symmetry.space_group_name_H-M   'P 1'
#
loop_
_entity.id
_entity.type
_entity.pdbx_description
1 polymer ?
#
loop_
_entity_poly.entity_id
_entity_poly.type
_entity_poly.pdbx_seq_one_letter_code
_entity_poly.pdbx_strand_id
1 'polypeptide(L)'
;MTAPAKPNPYAALKRAAQGNLEAQRELAAIGLAGFVDGDLQSLLDGLCFARLAASHGGKNDRGLLLQMLALASDSIPREEAEYRANLNGEAIALVSTMADEGNADADEWLARIVSNSAPENVAIGQAISRLMASA
;
A
#
# COMPACT_ATOMS: atom_id res chain seq x y z
N MET A 1 10.32 37.67 6.74
CA MET A 1 10.18 36.22 6.93
C MET A 1 10.13 35.58 5.55
N THR A 2 11.18 34.89 5.14
CA THR A 2 11.22 34.15 3.86
C THR A 2 10.45 32.85 4.04
N ALA A 3 9.51 32.58 3.13
CA ALA A 3 8.81 31.30 3.09
C ALA A 3 9.85 30.15 3.02
N PRO A 4 9.63 29.02 3.72
CA PRO A 4 10.53 27.87 3.62
C PRO A 4 10.62 27.44 2.16
N ALA A 5 11.83 27.16 1.68
CA ALA A 5 12.06 26.68 0.33
C ALA A 5 11.24 25.40 0.13
N LYS A 6 10.36 25.39 -0.88
CA LYS A 6 9.63 24.17 -1.25
C LYS A 6 10.68 23.08 -1.55
N PRO A 7 10.57 21.87 -0.96
CA PRO A 7 11.48 20.78 -1.22
C PRO A 7 11.58 20.54 -2.73
N ASN A 8 12.79 20.37 -3.26
CA ASN A 8 12.98 20.05 -4.68
C ASN A 8 12.63 18.57 -4.90
N PRO A 9 11.50 18.25 -5.58
CA PRO A 9 11.06 16.86 -5.75
C PRO A 9 12.08 16.00 -6.50
N TYR A 10 12.87 16.59 -7.40
CA TYR A 10 13.92 15.88 -8.15
C TYR A 10 15.04 15.36 -7.26
N ALA A 11 15.35 16.05 -6.16
CA ALA A 11 16.37 15.60 -5.22
C ALA A 11 15.90 14.39 -4.40
N ALA A 12 14.62 14.35 -4.02
CA ALA A 12 14.01 13.19 -3.37
C ALA A 12 13.90 12.00 -4.34
N LEU A 13 13.42 12.24 -5.57
CA LEU A 13 13.32 11.22 -6.61
C LEU A 13 14.66 10.54 -6.90
N LYS A 14 15.73 11.32 -7.07
CA LYS A 14 17.07 10.77 -7.30
C LYS A 14 17.52 9.86 -6.15
N ARG A 15 17.33 10.30 -4.90
CA ARG A 15 17.71 9.52 -3.72
C ARG A 15 16.89 8.23 -3.63
N ALA A 16 15.57 8.32 -3.83
CA ALA A 16 14.68 7.17 -3.76
C ALA A 16 15.01 6.11 -4.84
N ALA A 17 15.32 6.55 -6.07
CA ALA A 17 15.76 5.68 -7.16
C ALA A 17 17.11 4.99 -6.88
N GLN A 18 17.91 5.52 -5.96
CA GLN A 18 19.18 4.93 -5.51
C GLN A 18 19.00 4.02 -4.27
N GLY A 19 17.76 3.71 -3.88
CA GLY A 19 17.49 2.83 -2.73
C GLY A 19 17.50 3.54 -1.38
N ASN A 20 17.45 4.88 -1.34
CA ASN A 20 17.36 5.60 -0.08
C ASN A 20 15.95 5.44 0.53
N LEU A 21 15.84 4.66 1.60
CA LEU A 21 14.57 4.33 2.26
C LEU A 21 13.81 5.57 2.76
N GLU A 22 14.50 6.54 3.37
CA GLU A 22 13.85 7.77 3.84
C GLU A 22 13.27 8.59 2.69
N ALA A 23 13.97 8.65 1.55
CA ALA A 23 13.46 9.33 0.36
C ALA A 23 12.25 8.58 -0.26
N GLN A 24 12.24 7.25 -0.20
CA GLN A 24 11.08 6.46 -0.64
C GLN A 24 9.87 6.71 0.26
N ARG A 25 10.06 6.75 1.59
CA ARG A 25 9.04 7.12 2.57
C ARG A 25 8.51 8.53 2.33
N GLU A 26 9.41 9.49 2.12
CA GLU A 26 9.07 10.89 1.83
C GLU A 26 8.17 11.00 0.61
N LEU A 27 8.51 10.32 -0.50
CA LEU A 27 7.73 10.36 -1.73
C LEU A 27 6.39 9.61 -1.62
N ALA A 28 6.35 8.48 -0.89
CA ALA A 28 5.10 7.79 -0.60
C ALA A 28 4.14 8.69 0.20
N ALA A 29 4.66 9.40 1.20
CA ALA A 29 3.88 10.34 2.00
C ALA A 29 3.39 11.54 1.19
N ILE A 30 4.20 12.06 0.26
CA ILE A 30 3.77 13.11 -0.69
C ILE A 30 2.61 12.63 -1.56
N GLY A 31 2.70 11.40 -2.09
CA GLY A 31 1.62 10.83 -2.90
C GLY A 31 0.32 10.68 -2.12
N LEU A 32 0.41 10.20 -0.87
CA LEU A 32 -0.74 10.11 0.03
C LEU A 32 -1.32 11.49 0.39
N ALA A 33 -0.48 12.50 0.59
CA ALA A 33 -0.95 13.86 0.85
C ALA A 33 -1.69 14.44 -0.37
N GLY A 34 -1.18 14.23 -1.59
CA GLY A 34 -1.88 14.62 -2.81
C GLY A 34 -3.24 13.96 -2.97
N PHE A 35 -3.37 12.69 -2.54
CA PHE A 35 -4.66 12.00 -2.51
C PHE A 35 -5.67 12.64 -1.56
N VAL A 36 -5.23 13.10 -0.39
CA VAL A 36 -6.09 13.84 0.55
C VAL A 36 -6.63 15.13 -0.07
N ASP A 37 -5.88 15.74 -0.99
CA ASP A 37 -6.30 16.91 -1.78
C ASP A 37 -7.15 16.53 -3.02
N GLY A 38 -7.48 15.25 -3.20
CA GLY A 38 -8.33 14.73 -4.28
C GLY A 38 -7.59 14.26 -5.54
N ASP A 39 -6.26 14.17 -5.50
CA ASP A 39 -5.46 13.69 -6.62
C ASP A 39 -5.14 12.18 -6.52
N LEU A 40 -5.95 11.37 -7.21
CA LEU A 40 -5.72 9.93 -7.31
C LEU A 40 -4.39 9.60 -7.99
N GLN A 41 -3.94 10.40 -8.97
CA GLN A 41 -2.67 10.12 -9.66
C GLN A 41 -1.50 10.22 -8.70
N SER A 42 -1.50 11.22 -7.81
CA SER A 42 -0.50 11.33 -6.73
C SER A 42 -0.46 10.08 -5.84
N LEU A 43 -1.62 9.48 -5.52
CA LEU A 43 -1.65 8.21 -4.77
C LEU A 43 -0.95 7.08 -5.53
N LEU A 44 -1.28 6.94 -6.82
CA LEU A 44 -0.77 5.88 -7.69
C LEU A 44 0.74 6.02 -7.91
N ASP A 45 1.25 7.24 -8.08
CA ASP A 45 2.68 7.52 -8.19
C ASP A 45 3.38 7.23 -6.85
N GLY A 46 2.77 7.61 -5.72
CA GLY A 46 3.25 7.32 -4.38
C GLY A 46 3.36 5.83 -4.06
N LEU A 47 2.43 5.01 -4.59
CA LEU A 47 2.45 3.55 -4.41
C LEU A 47 3.74 2.90 -4.93
N CYS A 48 4.36 3.45 -5.98
CA CYS A 48 5.65 2.97 -6.47
C CYS A 48 6.72 3.03 -5.37
N PHE A 49 6.80 4.16 -4.66
CA PHE A 49 7.77 4.35 -3.58
C PHE A 49 7.39 3.61 -2.30
N ALA A 50 6.09 3.48 -2.01
CA ALA A 50 5.61 2.69 -0.89
C ALA A 50 6.00 1.21 -1.03
N ARG A 51 5.92 0.64 -2.25
CA ARG A 51 6.38 -0.73 -2.55
C ARG A 51 7.88 -0.90 -2.29
N LEU A 52 8.69 0.03 -2.76
CA LEU A 52 10.14 0.02 -2.52
C LEU A 52 10.48 0.17 -1.03
N ALA A 53 9.78 1.05 -0.32
CA ALA A 53 9.97 1.21 1.12
C ALA A 53 9.55 -0.05 1.88
N ALA A 54 8.45 -0.70 1.49
CA ALA A 54 7.97 -1.92 2.12
C ALA A 54 8.89 -3.13 1.88
N SER A 55 9.57 -3.20 0.72
CA SER A 55 10.47 -4.33 0.40
C SER A 55 11.78 -4.31 1.19
N HIS A 56 12.23 -3.14 1.67
CA HIS A 56 13.48 -2.98 2.42
C HIS A 56 13.28 -2.48 3.85
N GLY A 57 12.09 -1.97 4.17
CA GLY A 57 11.74 -1.33 5.42
C GLY A 57 11.14 -2.28 6.45
N GLY A 58 10.51 -1.67 7.46
CA GLY A 58 9.93 -2.37 8.61
C GLY A 58 8.43 -2.58 8.50
N LYS A 59 7.82 -2.99 9.62
CA LYS A 59 6.37 -3.21 9.73
C LYS A 59 5.56 -1.96 9.36
N ASN A 60 6.06 -0.76 9.73
CA ASN A 60 5.37 0.50 9.43
C ASN A 60 5.31 0.80 7.93
N ASP A 61 6.35 0.48 7.17
CA ASP A 61 6.38 0.68 5.71
C ASP A 61 5.38 -0.24 5.00
N ARG A 62 5.28 -1.48 5.47
CA ARG A 62 4.28 -2.45 5.00
C ARG A 62 2.86 -2.03 5.37
N GLY A 63 2.66 -1.48 6.57
CA GLY A 63 1.38 -0.90 6.98
C GLY A 63 0.96 0.30 6.11
N LEU A 64 1.90 1.19 5.78
CA LEU A 64 1.64 2.32 4.89
C LEU A 64 1.28 1.84 3.47
N LEU A 65 2.04 0.88 2.92
CA LEU A 65 1.72 0.29 1.62
C LEU A 65 0.31 -0.32 1.63
N LEU A 66 -0.03 -1.07 2.68
CA LEU A 66 -1.34 -1.69 2.82
C LEU A 66 -2.47 -0.65 2.83
N GLN A 67 -2.29 0.45 3.56
CA GLN A 67 -3.23 1.56 3.58
C GLN A 67 -3.39 2.18 2.19
N MET A 68 -2.30 2.48 1.50
CA MET A 68 -2.34 3.10 0.17
C MET A 68 -2.98 2.18 -0.88
N LEU A 69 -2.74 0.87 -0.82
CA LEU A 69 -3.38 -0.12 -1.71
C LEU A 69 -4.89 -0.16 -1.49
N ALA A 70 -5.34 -0.14 -0.23
CA ALA A 70 -6.76 -0.11 0.10
C ALA A 70 -7.43 1.17 -0.42
N LEU A 71 -6.81 2.33 -0.21
CA LEU A 71 -7.32 3.62 -0.71
C LEU A 71 -7.39 3.65 -2.24
N ALA A 72 -6.35 3.16 -2.93
CA ALA A 72 -6.32 3.14 -4.39
C ALA A 72 -7.39 2.19 -4.96
N SER A 73 -7.56 1.00 -4.38
CA SER A 73 -8.58 0.04 -4.78
C SER A 73 -10.02 0.56 -4.60
N ASP A 74 -10.26 1.32 -3.54
CA ASP A 74 -11.57 1.95 -3.28
C ASP A 74 -11.85 3.16 -4.18
N SER A 75 -10.80 3.88 -4.57
CA SER A 75 -10.90 5.10 -5.37
C SER A 75 -10.98 4.86 -6.87
N ILE A 76 -10.52 3.69 -7.35
CA ILE A 76 -10.60 3.33 -8.76
C ILE A 76 -12.05 2.97 -9.14
N PRO A 77 -12.55 3.43 -10.31
CA PRO A 77 -13.90 3.13 -10.77
C PRO A 77 -14.21 1.63 -10.82
N ARG A 78 -15.47 1.26 -10.56
CA ARG A 78 -15.87 -0.16 -10.46
C ARG A 78 -15.73 -0.91 -11.80
N GLU A 79 -15.84 -0.20 -12.91
CA GLU A 79 -15.62 -0.72 -14.26
C GLU A 79 -14.16 -1.18 -14.51
N GLU A 80 -13.19 -0.66 -13.76
CA GLU A 80 -11.80 -1.11 -13.80
C GLU A 80 -11.56 -2.29 -12.85
N ALA A 81 -12.41 -3.32 -12.97
CA ALA A 81 -12.45 -4.47 -12.07
C ALA A 81 -11.09 -5.19 -11.97
N GLU A 82 -10.39 -5.38 -13.10
CA GLU A 82 -9.08 -6.04 -13.14
C GLU A 82 -8.02 -5.22 -12.38
N TYR A 83 -8.01 -3.91 -12.53
CA TYR A 83 -7.03 -3.07 -11.85
C TYR A 83 -7.26 -3.07 -10.32
N ARG A 84 -8.52 -2.97 -9.90
CA ARG A 84 -8.91 -3.12 -8.49
C ARG A 84 -8.55 -4.52 -7.95
N ALA A 85 -8.77 -5.57 -8.75
CA ALA A 85 -8.43 -6.93 -8.37
C ALA A 85 -6.91 -7.10 -8.13
N ASN A 86 -6.07 -6.49 -8.97
CA ASN A 86 -4.62 -6.51 -8.81
C ASN A 86 -4.15 -5.82 -7.52
N LEU A 87 -4.69 -4.65 -7.20
CA LEU A 87 -4.35 -3.93 -5.97
C LEU A 87 -4.78 -4.71 -4.71
N ASN A 88 -5.98 -5.28 -4.75
CA ASN A 88 -6.48 -6.13 -3.66
C ASN A 88 -5.66 -7.41 -3.52
N GLY A 89 -5.25 -8.04 -4.63
CA GLY A 89 -4.40 -9.23 -4.62
C GLY A 89 -3.03 -8.95 -3.99
N GLU A 90 -2.43 -7.80 -4.30
CA GLU A 90 -1.19 -7.34 -3.67
C GLU A 90 -1.37 -7.13 -2.15
N ALA A 91 -2.46 -6.48 -1.74
CA ALA A 91 -2.78 -6.27 -0.33
C ALA A 91 -2.95 -7.59 0.45
N ILE A 92 -3.63 -8.58 -0.16
CA ILE A 92 -3.82 -9.92 0.42
C ILE A 92 -2.48 -10.64 0.55
N ALA A 93 -1.64 -10.62 -0.49
CA ALA A 93 -0.32 -11.24 -0.45
C ALA A 93 0.57 -10.62 0.65
N LEU A 94 0.56 -9.29 0.76
CA LEU A 94 1.30 -8.56 1.78
C LEU A 94 0.87 -8.95 3.19
N VAL A 95 -0.44 -8.99 3.46
CA VAL A 95 -0.97 -9.40 4.77
C VAL A 95 -0.67 -10.87 5.07
N SER A 96 -0.76 -11.76 4.08
CA SER A 96 -0.36 -13.17 4.25
C SER A 96 1.10 -13.29 4.67
N THR A 97 2.02 -12.53 4.04
CA THR A 97 3.43 -12.54 4.47
C THR A 97 3.59 -11.97 5.89
N MET A 98 2.86 -10.93 6.26
CA MET A 98 2.91 -10.37 7.62
C MET A 98 2.36 -11.35 8.66
N ALA A 99 1.35 -12.15 8.31
CA ALA A 99 0.83 -13.24 9.13
C ALA A 99 1.89 -14.33 9.38
N ASP A 100 2.56 -14.79 8.32
CA ASP A 100 3.63 -15.79 8.41
C ASP A 100 4.80 -15.32 9.30
N GLU A 101 5.01 -14.00 9.39
CA GLU A 101 5.98 -13.37 10.29
C GLU A 101 5.48 -13.15 11.74
N GLY A 102 4.28 -13.65 12.07
CA GLY A 102 3.69 -13.57 13.40
C GLY A 102 3.09 -12.20 13.75
N ASN A 103 2.62 -11.44 12.76
CA ASN A 103 1.86 -10.23 13.03
C ASN A 103 0.43 -10.56 13.50
N ALA A 104 0.13 -10.27 14.78
CA ALA A 104 -1.16 -10.56 15.41
C ALA A 104 -2.35 -9.82 14.75
N ASP A 105 -2.10 -8.70 14.07
CA ASP A 105 -3.16 -7.88 13.47
C ASP A 105 -3.49 -8.32 12.02
N ALA A 106 -2.75 -9.30 11.47
CA ALA A 106 -2.89 -9.70 10.08
C ALA A 106 -4.28 -10.27 9.75
N ASP A 107 -4.89 -11.02 10.67
CA ASP A 107 -6.25 -11.56 10.49
C ASP A 107 -7.30 -10.46 10.33
N GLU A 108 -7.22 -9.42 11.16
CA GLU A 108 -8.16 -8.29 11.11
C GLU A 108 -8.02 -7.53 9.79
N TRP A 109 -6.78 -7.29 9.35
CA TRP A 109 -6.52 -6.60 8.09
C TRP A 109 -6.98 -7.41 6.89
N LEU A 110 -6.72 -8.73 6.89
CA LEU A 110 -7.15 -9.62 5.82
C LEU A 110 -8.68 -9.62 5.68
N ALA A 111 -9.41 -9.73 6.80
CA ALA A 111 -10.86 -9.69 6.79
C ALA A 111 -11.42 -8.40 6.18
N ARG A 112 -10.83 -7.24 6.51
CA ARG A 112 -11.24 -5.93 5.97
C ARG A 112 -10.95 -5.78 4.48
N ILE A 113 -9.84 -6.33 4.00
CA ILE A 113 -9.49 -6.29 2.57
C ILE A 113 -10.45 -7.19 1.79
N VAL A 114 -10.69 -8.40 2.30
CA VAL A 114 -11.59 -9.39 1.69
C VAL A 114 -13.01 -8.86 1.58
N SER A 115 -13.55 -8.21 2.62
CA SER A 115 -14.93 -7.69 2.59
C SER A 115 -15.18 -6.65 1.49
N ASN A 116 -14.13 -5.99 0.99
CA ASN A 116 -14.21 -4.94 -0.02
C ASN A 116 -13.68 -5.38 -1.40
N SER A 117 -13.30 -6.65 -1.54
CA SER A 117 -12.63 -7.18 -2.72
C SER A 117 -13.58 -7.89 -3.70
N ALA A 118 -13.14 -8.06 -4.95
CA ALA A 118 -13.83 -8.85 -5.95
C ALA A 118 -13.99 -10.33 -5.51
N PRO A 119 -15.01 -11.07 -6.00
CA PRO A 119 -15.28 -12.44 -5.57
C PRO A 119 -14.08 -13.40 -5.65
N GLU A 120 -13.22 -13.27 -6.68
CA GLU A 120 -11.99 -14.07 -6.78
C GLU A 120 -11.01 -13.83 -5.62
N ASN A 121 -10.86 -12.57 -5.18
CA ASN A 121 -9.99 -12.18 -4.08
C ASN A 121 -10.59 -12.56 -2.72
N VAL A 122 -11.93 -12.63 -2.63
CA VAL A 122 -12.62 -13.18 -1.45
C VAL A 122 -12.28 -14.66 -1.28
N ALA A 123 -12.30 -15.45 -2.35
CA ALA A 123 -11.97 -16.86 -2.28
C ALA A 123 -10.52 -17.09 -1.83
N ILE A 124 -9.58 -16.29 -2.36
CA ILE A 124 -8.16 -16.34 -1.97
C ILE A 124 -8.00 -15.96 -0.49
N GLY A 125 -8.57 -14.83 -0.07
CA GLY A 125 -8.44 -14.38 1.32
C GLY A 125 -9.11 -15.33 2.32
N GLN A 126 -10.26 -15.93 1.98
CA GLN A 126 -10.89 -16.96 2.81
C GLN A 126 -10.02 -18.22 2.95
N ALA A 127 -9.31 -18.62 1.89
CA ALA A 127 -8.40 -19.75 1.95
C ALA A 127 -7.22 -19.45 2.90
N ILE A 128 -6.66 -18.24 2.83
CA ILE A 128 -5.57 -17.79 3.70
C ILE A 128 -6.03 -17.72 5.16
N SER A 129 -7.19 -17.11 5.45
CA SER A 129 -7.72 -17.05 6.82
C SER A 129 -7.93 -18.44 7.44
N ARG A 130 -8.34 -19.45 6.65
CA ARG A 130 -8.48 -20.82 7.14
C ARG A 130 -7.15 -21.47 7.47
N LEU A 131 -6.10 -21.19 6.69
CA LEU A 131 -4.75 -21.68 6.97
C LEU A 131 -4.22 -21.06 8.27
N MET A 132 -4.40 -19.75 8.45
CA MET A 132 -4.00 -19.04 9.67
C MET A 132 -4.70 -19.57 10.92
N ALA A 133 -6.01 -19.82 10.87
CA ALA A 133 -6.77 -20.36 12.00
C ALA A 133 -6.40 -21.80 12.40
N SER A 134 -5.60 -22.50 11.58
CA SER A 134 -5.18 -23.89 11.80
C SER A 134 -3.71 -24.04 12.25
N ALA A 135 -2.96 -22.93 12.32
CA ALA A 135 -1.56 -22.87 12.74
C ALA A 135 -1.44 -22.53 14.23
#